data_AF-A0A3A9KLS4-F1
#
_entry.id   AF-A0A3A9KLS4-F1
#
_cell.length_a   1.000
_cell.length_b   1.000
_cell.length_c   1.000
_cell.angle_alpha   90.00
_cell.angle_beta   90.00
_cell.angle_gamma   90.00
#
_symmetry.space_group_name_H-M   'P 1'
#
loop_
_entity.id
_entity.type
_entity.pdbx_description
1 polymer ?
#
loop_
_entity_poly.entity_id
_entity_poly.type
_entity_poly.pdbx_seq_one_letter_code
_entity_poly.pdbx_strand_id
1 'polypeptide(L)'
;MDKIRVLIAKPGLDGHDRGALVISQALRDAGMEVIYTGLRQSPKQIVKAAIQEDVDVIGLSSLSGAHNVLFPEVLNVLKENEAEDILVFGGGVIPLEDVKTLEKKGILKIFTPGTSTKVVATFIEQAVRKHRGEYTGKIDPPKKIDHIGIAVHSLEESTAFYENHFQLKVQEIIEVPEQGVKVAFLPIGNMKLELLEPLGNNSPIHKFLNKRGEGVHHIALAVDNIQERLDQLKAQGVSLIDEVPKQGAAGYPIAFLNPKSTHGALLELCETKKGGE
;
A
#
# COMPACT_ATOMS: atom_id res chain seq x y z
N MET A 1 9.52 -15.80 -16.53
CA MET A 1 8.57 -14.71 -16.29
C MET A 1 8.53 -13.90 -17.56
N ASP A 2 7.35 -13.74 -18.13
CA ASP A 2 7.17 -13.00 -19.37
C ASP A 2 7.43 -11.51 -19.11
N LYS A 3 8.14 -10.87 -20.03
CA LYS A 3 8.45 -9.44 -19.90
C LYS A 3 7.16 -8.64 -19.84
N ILE A 4 7.16 -7.59 -19.03
CA ILE A 4 6.07 -6.62 -18.99
C ILE A 4 6.13 -5.80 -20.29
N ARG A 5 5.03 -5.76 -21.02
CA ARG A 5 4.88 -5.02 -22.28
C ARG A 5 4.10 -3.75 -22.02
N VAL A 6 4.70 -2.61 -22.34
CA VAL A 6 4.16 -1.27 -22.07
C VAL A 6 3.96 -0.52 -23.39
N LEU A 7 2.74 -0.06 -23.66
CA LEU A 7 2.48 0.86 -24.75
C LEU A 7 2.48 2.30 -24.24
N ILE A 8 3.38 3.14 -24.73
CA ILE A 8 3.40 4.58 -24.44
C ILE A 8 2.78 5.34 -25.61
N ALA A 9 1.77 6.17 -25.32
CA ALA A 9 1.04 6.93 -26.31
C ALA A 9 0.81 8.39 -25.92
N LYS A 10 0.68 9.22 -26.95
CA LYS A 10 0.21 10.61 -26.83
C LYS A 10 -1.11 10.77 -27.57
N PRO A 11 -2.24 10.86 -26.84
CA PRO A 11 -3.53 10.99 -27.48
C PRO A 11 -3.75 12.41 -28.04
N GLY A 12 -4.53 12.51 -29.11
CA GLY A 12 -5.03 13.78 -29.63
C GLY A 12 -4.06 14.49 -30.59
N LEU A 13 -3.84 15.79 -30.40
CA LEU A 13 -2.96 16.60 -31.27
C LEU A 13 -1.65 17.03 -30.59
N ASP A 14 -1.40 16.52 -29.39
CA ASP A 14 -0.26 16.90 -28.57
C ASP A 14 1.07 16.43 -29.18
N GLY A 15 1.93 17.39 -29.52
CA GLY A 15 3.25 17.16 -30.10
C GLY A 15 4.40 17.03 -29.11
N HIS A 16 4.17 17.12 -27.80
CA HIS A 16 5.24 17.17 -26.80
C HIS A 16 5.68 15.77 -26.34
N ASP A 17 6.64 15.17 -27.02
CA ASP A 17 7.08 13.79 -26.80
C ASP A 17 8.15 13.59 -25.74
N ARG A 18 8.94 14.62 -25.39
CA ARG A 18 10.11 14.47 -24.49
C ARG A 18 9.82 13.67 -23.22
N GLY A 19 8.74 13.99 -22.52
CA GLY A 19 8.34 13.24 -21.31
C GLY A 19 8.03 11.77 -21.59
N ALA A 20 7.27 11.51 -22.66
CA ALA A 20 6.94 10.15 -23.08
C ALA A 20 8.19 9.35 -23.49
N LEU A 21 9.14 9.97 -24.19
CA LEU A 21 10.40 9.33 -24.59
C LEU A 21 11.30 9.02 -23.39
N VAL A 22 11.41 9.94 -22.42
CA VAL A 22 12.17 9.72 -21.18
C VAL A 22 11.59 8.56 -20.38
N ILE A 23 10.27 8.51 -20.21
CA ILE A 23 9.61 7.39 -19.54
C ILE A 23 9.81 6.10 -20.34
N SER A 24 9.65 6.14 -21.66
CA SER A 24 9.87 4.96 -22.51
C SER A 24 11.28 4.39 -22.32
N GLN A 25 12.31 5.24 -22.31
CA GLN A 25 13.68 4.80 -22.06
C GLN A 25 13.85 4.21 -20.66
N ALA A 26 13.33 4.88 -19.63
CA ALA A 26 13.46 4.41 -18.26
C ALA A 26 12.78 3.05 -18.01
N LEU A 27 11.65 2.78 -18.66
CA LEU A 27 10.98 1.49 -18.59
C LEU A 27 11.76 0.39 -19.32
N ARG A 28 12.40 0.70 -20.45
CA ARG A 28 13.35 -0.23 -21.10
C ARG A 28 14.55 -0.53 -20.20
N ASP A 29 15.12 0.49 -19.56
CA ASP A 29 16.24 0.32 -18.61
C ASP A 29 15.85 -0.54 -17.40
N ALA A 30 14.57 -0.53 -17.02
CA ALA A 30 14.01 -1.39 -15.99
C ALA A 30 13.67 -2.82 -16.46
N GLY A 31 13.97 -3.17 -17.72
CA GLY A 31 13.79 -4.51 -18.28
C GLY A 31 12.44 -4.77 -18.93
N MET A 32 11.58 -3.76 -19.06
CA MET A 32 10.28 -3.86 -19.73
C MET A 32 10.44 -3.75 -21.25
N GLU A 33 9.51 -4.36 -21.99
CA GLU A 33 9.37 -4.17 -23.43
C GLU A 33 8.45 -2.98 -23.69
N VAL A 34 8.93 -1.98 -24.41
CA VAL A 34 8.20 -0.72 -24.61
C VAL A 34 7.87 -0.50 -26.08
N ILE A 35 6.61 -0.24 -26.37
CA ILE A 35 6.09 0.15 -27.67
C ILE A 35 5.71 1.63 -27.59
N TYR A 36 6.34 2.49 -28.39
CA TYR A 36 5.97 3.90 -28.47
C TYR A 36 5.16 4.13 -29.75
N THR A 37 3.91 4.57 -29.62
CA THR A 37 3.00 4.74 -30.78
C THR A 37 3.26 6.01 -31.59
N GLY A 38 4.18 6.86 -31.13
CA GLY A 38 4.42 8.16 -31.74
C GLY A 38 3.41 9.21 -31.29
N LEU A 39 3.32 10.27 -32.08
CA LEU A 39 2.46 11.41 -31.81
C LEU A 39 1.09 11.24 -32.44
N ARG A 40 0.14 12.01 -31.90
CA ARG A 40 -1.17 12.27 -32.49
C ARG A 40 -2.05 11.04 -32.74
N GLN A 41 -2.08 10.12 -31.78
CA GLN A 41 -2.92 8.93 -31.88
C GLN A 41 -4.32 9.20 -31.33
N SER A 42 -5.35 8.70 -31.99
CA SER A 42 -6.71 8.68 -31.41
C SER A 42 -6.82 7.58 -30.35
N PRO A 43 -7.73 7.70 -29.36
CA PRO A 43 -7.99 6.63 -28.40
C PRO A 43 -8.23 5.26 -29.04
N LYS A 44 -8.98 5.21 -30.16
CA LYS A 44 -9.21 3.98 -30.93
C LYS A 44 -7.94 3.38 -31.52
N GLN A 45 -7.02 4.20 -32.04
CA GLN A 45 -5.73 3.72 -32.53
C GLN A 45 -4.84 3.21 -31.40
N ILE A 46 -4.85 3.88 -30.24
CA ILE A 46 -4.09 3.48 -29.06
C ILE A 46 -4.56 2.11 -28.57
N VAL A 47 -5.86 1.94 -28.36
CA VAL A 47 -6.43 0.67 -27.89
C VAL A 47 -6.22 -0.45 -28.90
N LYS A 48 -6.44 -0.19 -30.19
CA LYS A 48 -6.17 -1.17 -31.24
C LYS A 48 -4.72 -1.64 -31.21
N ALA A 49 -3.76 -0.71 -31.11
CA ALA A 49 -2.35 -1.06 -31.02
C ALA A 49 -2.04 -1.84 -29.74
N ALA A 50 -2.62 -1.46 -28.60
CA ALA A 50 -2.42 -2.15 -27.33
C ALA A 50 -2.88 -3.61 -27.37
N ILE A 51 -4.06 -3.87 -27.95
CA ILE A 51 -4.59 -5.23 -28.13
C ILE A 51 -3.74 -6.03 -29.14
N GLN A 52 -3.38 -5.42 -30.27
CA GLN A 52 -2.56 -6.08 -31.29
C GLN A 52 -1.16 -6.45 -30.79
N GLU A 53 -0.58 -5.58 -29.97
CA GLU A 53 0.71 -5.77 -29.34
C GLU A 53 0.62 -6.54 -28.02
N ASP A 54 -0.56 -7.02 -27.59
CA ASP A 54 -0.75 -7.82 -26.37
C ASP A 54 -0.02 -7.21 -25.16
N VAL A 55 -0.31 -5.93 -24.88
CA VAL A 55 0.37 -5.17 -23.83
C VAL A 55 -0.32 -5.30 -22.49
N ASP A 56 0.46 -5.32 -21.41
CA ASP A 56 -0.07 -5.34 -20.05
C ASP A 56 -0.61 -3.99 -19.60
N VAL A 57 -0.05 -2.92 -20.16
CA VAL A 57 -0.29 -1.57 -19.65
C VAL A 57 -0.07 -0.50 -20.72
N ILE A 58 -0.97 0.50 -20.71
CA ILE A 58 -0.91 1.71 -21.53
C ILE A 58 -0.49 2.90 -20.66
N GLY A 59 0.54 3.62 -21.08
CA GLY A 59 0.95 4.91 -20.53
C GLY A 59 0.53 6.06 -21.43
N LEU A 60 -0.34 6.94 -20.92
CA LEU A 60 -0.82 8.12 -21.64
C LEU A 60 -0.09 9.39 -21.20
N SER A 61 0.38 10.19 -22.14
CA SER A 61 1.04 11.47 -21.85
C SER A 61 0.27 12.66 -22.42
N SER A 62 -0.01 13.66 -21.57
CA SER A 62 -0.66 14.91 -21.98
C SER A 62 0.03 16.16 -21.44
N LEU A 63 0.27 17.13 -22.34
CA LEU A 63 0.68 18.50 -22.03
C LEU A 63 -0.34 19.53 -22.57
N SER A 64 -1.25 19.11 -23.45
CA SER A 64 -2.21 20.00 -24.12
C SER A 64 -3.48 20.29 -23.30
N GLY A 65 -3.59 19.78 -22.07
CA GLY A 65 -4.79 19.95 -21.21
C GLY A 65 -5.99 19.08 -21.61
N ALA A 66 -5.82 18.15 -22.56
CA ALA A 66 -6.90 17.31 -23.06
C ALA A 66 -7.10 16.01 -22.25
N HIS A 67 -6.35 15.82 -21.16
CA HIS A 67 -6.34 14.62 -20.32
C HIS A 67 -7.73 14.26 -19.78
N ASN A 68 -8.55 15.26 -19.40
CA ASN A 68 -9.89 15.05 -18.85
C ASN A 68 -10.89 14.42 -19.83
N VAL A 69 -10.60 14.48 -21.13
CA VAL A 69 -11.44 13.90 -22.19
C VAL A 69 -10.77 12.66 -22.76
N LEU A 70 -9.50 12.76 -23.14
CA LEU A 70 -8.82 11.71 -23.89
C LEU A 70 -8.44 10.49 -23.04
N PHE A 71 -8.13 10.67 -21.75
CA PHE A 71 -7.77 9.53 -20.90
C PHE A 71 -9.00 8.67 -20.58
N PRO A 72 -10.14 9.25 -20.14
CA PRO A 72 -11.38 8.48 -19.99
C PRO A 72 -11.85 7.82 -21.29
N GLU A 73 -11.65 8.47 -22.44
CA GLU A 73 -12.03 7.88 -23.72
C GLU A 73 -11.21 6.62 -24.05
N VAL A 74 -9.92 6.57 -23.69
CA VAL A 74 -9.14 5.33 -23.83
C VAL A 74 -9.73 4.20 -22.98
N LEU A 75 -10.14 4.48 -21.74
CA LEU A 75 -10.80 3.50 -20.86
C LEU A 75 -12.14 3.02 -21.45
N ASN A 76 -12.95 3.94 -21.98
CA ASN A 76 -14.22 3.59 -22.63
C ASN A 76 -13.97 2.66 -23.83
N VAL A 77 -12.99 2.98 -24.68
CA VAL A 77 -12.69 2.17 -25.85
C VAL A 77 -12.11 0.79 -25.45
N LEU A 78 -11.30 0.69 -24.38
CA LEU A 78 -10.88 -0.61 -23.85
C LEU A 78 -12.09 -1.46 -23.45
N LYS A 79 -13.04 -0.86 -22.75
CA LYS A 79 -14.29 -1.52 -22.35
C LYS A 79 -15.14 -1.95 -23.55
N GLU A 80 -15.29 -1.11 -24.56
CA GLU A 80 -15.99 -1.46 -25.81
C GLU A 80 -15.36 -2.65 -26.54
N ASN A 81 -14.07 -2.90 -26.33
CA ASN A 81 -13.33 -4.01 -26.94
C ASN A 81 -13.07 -5.18 -25.97
N GLU A 82 -13.73 -5.19 -24.80
CA GLU A 82 -13.59 -6.23 -23.77
C GLU A 82 -12.14 -6.44 -23.29
N ALA A 83 -11.32 -5.37 -23.30
CA ALA A 83 -9.90 -5.38 -22.96
C ALA A 83 -9.60 -4.57 -21.67
N GLU A 84 -10.49 -4.67 -20.66
CA GLU A 84 -10.37 -3.95 -19.39
C GLU A 84 -9.26 -4.52 -18.47
N ASP A 85 -8.66 -5.65 -18.85
CA ASP A 85 -7.47 -6.23 -18.22
C ASP A 85 -6.18 -5.44 -18.51
N ILE A 86 -6.15 -4.65 -19.59
CA ILE A 86 -5.02 -3.77 -19.89
C ILE A 86 -5.05 -2.56 -18.95
N LEU A 87 -4.05 -2.46 -18.08
CA LEU A 87 -3.94 -1.36 -17.12
C LEU A 87 -3.67 -0.03 -17.84
N VAL A 88 -4.12 1.10 -17.27
CA VAL A 88 -3.84 2.43 -17.82
C VAL A 88 -3.25 3.35 -16.76
N PHE A 89 -2.08 3.94 -17.02
CA PHE A 89 -1.53 5.04 -16.23
C PHE A 89 -1.38 6.30 -17.08
N GLY A 90 -1.25 7.45 -16.42
CA GLY A 90 -1.11 8.74 -17.09
C GLY A 90 0.05 9.56 -16.59
N GLY A 91 0.42 10.58 -17.36
CA GLY A 91 1.40 11.58 -16.92
C GLY A 91 1.43 12.83 -17.78
N GLY A 92 2.22 13.79 -17.32
CA GLY A 92 2.35 15.12 -17.93
C GLY A 92 1.95 16.24 -16.96
N VAL A 93 1.72 17.45 -17.49
CA VAL A 93 1.35 18.60 -16.65
C VAL A 93 -0.15 18.57 -16.43
N ILE A 94 -0.56 17.89 -15.36
CA ILE A 94 -1.97 17.67 -15.01
C ILE A 94 -2.25 18.31 -13.64
N PRO A 95 -3.26 19.19 -13.52
CA PRO A 95 -3.67 19.79 -12.24
C PRO A 95 -4.04 18.73 -11.19
N LEU A 96 -3.75 19.00 -9.90
CA LEU A 96 -3.98 18.03 -8.82
C LEU A 96 -5.46 17.63 -8.65
N GLU A 97 -6.39 18.53 -8.97
CA GLU A 97 -7.83 18.26 -8.97
C GLU A 97 -8.23 17.26 -10.07
N ASP A 98 -7.60 17.39 -11.25
CA ASP A 98 -7.81 16.48 -12.37
C ASP A 98 -7.19 15.12 -12.10
N VAL A 99 -6.02 15.06 -11.43
CA VAL A 99 -5.40 13.80 -11.00
C VAL A 99 -6.39 12.96 -10.20
N LYS A 100 -6.99 13.53 -9.14
CA LYS A 100 -7.96 12.83 -8.29
C LYS A 100 -9.18 12.36 -9.09
N THR A 101 -9.62 13.16 -10.05
CA THR A 101 -10.78 12.85 -10.89
C THR A 101 -10.48 11.72 -11.86
N LEU A 102 -9.31 11.73 -12.49
CA LEU A 102 -8.86 10.70 -13.42
C LEU A 102 -8.62 9.36 -12.72
N GLU A 103 -8.00 9.38 -11.54
CA GLU A 103 -7.76 8.16 -10.77
C GLU A 103 -9.07 7.50 -10.32
N LYS A 104 -10.07 8.30 -9.92
CA LYS A 104 -11.43 7.81 -9.62
C LYS A 104 -12.15 7.20 -10.83
N LYS A 105 -11.80 7.62 -12.05
CA LYS A 105 -12.39 7.12 -13.30
C LYS A 105 -11.75 5.82 -13.80
N GLY A 106 -10.70 5.33 -13.14
CA GLY A 106 -10.05 4.06 -13.48
C GLY A 106 -8.63 4.20 -14.04
N ILE A 107 -8.08 5.42 -14.14
CA ILE A 107 -6.64 5.56 -14.41
C ILE A 107 -5.88 5.14 -13.15
N LEU A 108 -4.98 4.16 -13.28
CA LEU A 108 -4.33 3.53 -12.14
C LEU A 108 -3.48 4.52 -11.32
N LYS A 109 -2.75 5.40 -12.01
CA LYS A 109 -1.93 6.46 -11.39
C LYS A 109 -1.64 7.57 -12.38
N ILE A 110 -1.61 8.81 -11.90
CA ILE A 110 -1.05 9.95 -12.66
C ILE A 110 0.30 10.37 -12.09
N PHE A 111 1.31 10.45 -12.97
CA PHE A 111 2.65 10.94 -12.65
C PHE A 111 2.87 12.35 -13.21
N THR A 112 3.07 13.31 -12.31
CA THR A 112 3.30 14.72 -12.64
C THR A 112 4.81 15.03 -12.72
N PRO A 113 5.21 16.20 -13.25
CA PRO A 113 6.63 16.58 -13.36
C PRO A 113 7.34 16.51 -12.00
N GLY A 114 8.59 16.05 -12.02
CA GLY A 114 9.38 15.84 -10.79
C GLY A 114 9.30 14.41 -10.23
N THR A 115 8.35 13.58 -10.70
CA THR A 115 8.32 12.16 -10.35
C THR A 115 9.59 11.46 -10.86
N SER A 116 10.27 10.72 -9.98
CA SER A 116 11.44 9.91 -10.35
C SER A 116 11.06 8.80 -11.33
N THR A 117 11.84 8.64 -12.41
CA THR A 117 11.62 7.58 -13.40
C THR A 117 11.72 6.18 -12.80
N LYS A 118 12.55 5.99 -11.77
CA LYS A 118 12.64 4.74 -11.01
C LYS A 118 11.35 4.43 -10.25
N VAL A 119 10.69 5.45 -9.71
CA VAL A 119 9.40 5.29 -9.00
C VAL A 119 8.32 4.89 -10.00
N VAL A 120 8.28 5.51 -11.19
CA VAL A 120 7.34 5.12 -12.26
C VAL A 120 7.55 3.67 -12.67
N ALA A 121 8.80 3.27 -12.95
CA ALA A 121 9.11 1.90 -13.35
C ALA A 121 8.77 0.87 -12.27
N THR A 122 9.11 1.14 -11.01
CA THR A 122 8.80 0.26 -9.88
C THR A 122 7.29 0.11 -9.70
N PHE A 123 6.55 1.21 -9.78
CA PHE A 123 5.09 1.20 -9.67
C PHE A 123 4.44 0.36 -10.77
N ILE A 124 4.85 0.55 -12.03
CA ILE A 124 4.31 -0.22 -13.16
C ILE A 124 4.66 -1.71 -13.02
N GLU A 125 5.90 -2.04 -12.63
CA GLU A 125 6.31 -3.41 -12.37
C GLU A 125 5.41 -4.08 -11.32
N GLN A 126 5.20 -3.41 -10.19
CA GLN A 126 4.36 -3.91 -9.09
C GLN A 126 2.89 -4.04 -9.52
N ALA A 127 2.36 -3.05 -10.22
CA ALA A 127 0.97 -3.03 -10.67
C ALA A 127 0.66 -4.17 -11.64
N VAL A 128 1.48 -4.35 -12.67
CA VAL A 128 1.28 -5.41 -13.67
C VAL A 128 1.43 -6.78 -13.04
N ARG A 129 2.48 -7.00 -12.24
CA ARG A 129 2.67 -8.30 -11.58
C ARG A 129 1.52 -8.61 -10.63
N LYS A 130 1.05 -7.62 -9.85
CA LYS A 130 -0.15 -7.78 -9.01
C LYS A 130 -1.38 -8.13 -9.84
N HIS A 131 -1.57 -7.47 -10.98
CA HIS A 131 -2.70 -7.75 -11.88
C HIS A 131 -2.63 -9.17 -12.48
N ARG A 132 -1.42 -9.65 -12.81
CA ARG A 132 -1.17 -11.03 -13.25
C ARG A 132 -1.25 -12.08 -12.12
N GLY A 133 -1.43 -11.66 -10.87
CA GLY A 133 -1.33 -12.56 -9.71
C GLY A 133 0.09 -13.07 -9.44
N GLU A 134 1.10 -12.44 -10.03
CA GLU A 134 2.51 -12.78 -9.86
C GLU A 134 3.07 -12.16 -8.59
N TYR A 135 3.58 -13.00 -7.69
CA TYR A 135 4.35 -12.53 -6.54
C TYR A 135 5.69 -11.94 -7.00
N THR A 136 5.92 -10.65 -6.72
CA THR A 136 7.11 -9.93 -7.20
C THR A 136 8.38 -10.27 -6.42
N GLY A 137 8.26 -10.98 -5.29
CA GLY A 137 9.34 -11.20 -4.33
C GLY A 137 9.79 -9.92 -3.58
N LYS A 138 9.38 -8.72 -4.04
CA LYS A 138 9.68 -7.45 -3.39
C LYS A 138 8.63 -7.14 -2.34
N ILE A 139 9.09 -7.02 -1.11
CA ILE A 139 8.30 -6.63 0.05
C ILE A 139 8.67 -5.17 0.36
N ASP A 140 7.74 -4.23 0.19
CA ASP A 140 7.98 -2.81 0.53
C ASP A 140 8.28 -2.65 2.03
N PRO A 141 9.10 -1.69 2.47
CA PRO A 141 9.31 -1.48 3.89
C PRO A 141 7.99 -1.08 4.60
N PRO A 142 7.79 -1.44 5.88
CA PRO A 142 6.72 -0.85 6.69
C PRO A 142 6.87 0.67 6.76
N LYS A 143 5.76 1.40 6.86
CA LYS A 143 5.76 2.87 6.82
C LYS A 143 6.36 3.49 8.07
N LYS A 144 6.02 2.93 9.23
CA LYS A 144 6.41 3.41 10.56
C LYS A 144 6.14 2.32 11.61
N ILE A 145 6.63 2.57 12.82
CA ILE A 145 6.08 1.94 14.02
C ILE A 145 4.72 2.60 14.28
N ASP A 146 3.66 1.79 14.35
CA ASP A 146 2.32 2.28 14.65
C ASP A 146 2.16 2.46 16.17
N HIS A 147 2.43 1.39 16.92
CA HIS A 147 2.38 1.39 18.37
C HIS A 147 3.33 0.37 19.00
N ILE A 148 3.54 0.51 20.31
CA ILE A 148 4.21 -0.49 21.16
C ILE A 148 3.21 -0.92 22.22
N GLY A 149 2.91 -2.21 22.25
CA GLY A 149 2.07 -2.81 23.28
C GLY A 149 2.88 -3.13 24.54
N ILE A 150 2.39 -2.70 25.70
CA ILE A 150 3.00 -2.93 27.02
C ILE A 150 2.01 -3.67 27.89
N ALA A 151 2.34 -4.90 28.28
CA ALA A 151 1.52 -5.68 29.20
C ALA A 151 1.66 -5.15 30.63
N VAL A 152 0.54 -4.89 31.28
CA VAL A 152 0.46 -4.37 32.66
C VAL A 152 -0.59 -5.14 33.46
N HIS A 153 -0.43 -5.19 34.77
CA HIS A 153 -1.39 -5.79 35.69
C HIS A 153 -2.61 -4.89 35.92
N SER A 154 -2.40 -3.56 35.92
CA SER A 154 -3.43 -2.56 36.16
C SER A 154 -3.25 -1.36 35.23
N LEU A 155 -4.26 -1.08 34.41
CA LEU A 155 -4.34 0.15 33.64
C LEU A 155 -4.44 1.35 34.56
N GLU A 156 -5.22 1.29 35.64
CA GLU A 156 -5.39 2.42 36.55
C GLU A 156 -4.05 2.92 37.09
N GLU A 157 -3.23 2.01 37.61
CA GLU A 157 -1.90 2.35 38.13
C GLU A 157 -0.95 2.81 37.02
N SER A 158 -0.96 2.10 35.89
CA SER A 158 -0.04 2.37 34.79
C SER A 158 -0.34 3.68 34.08
N THR A 159 -1.62 3.94 33.76
CA THR A 159 -2.03 5.21 33.13
C THR A 159 -1.74 6.37 34.06
N ALA A 160 -2.02 6.25 35.37
CA ALA A 160 -1.68 7.28 36.34
C ALA A 160 -0.18 7.56 36.37
N PHE A 161 0.67 6.53 36.28
CA PHE A 161 2.12 6.73 36.19
C PHE A 161 2.52 7.53 34.95
N TYR A 162 2.06 7.14 33.76
CA TYR A 162 2.38 7.83 32.51
C TYR A 162 1.82 9.26 32.45
N GLU A 163 0.60 9.47 32.93
CA GLU A 163 -0.01 10.80 33.00
C GLU A 163 0.75 11.72 33.95
N ASN A 164 1.05 11.25 35.17
CA ASN A 164 1.66 12.09 36.19
C ASN A 164 3.13 12.43 35.90
N HIS A 165 3.91 11.49 35.38
CA HIS A 165 5.36 11.65 35.24
C HIS A 165 5.79 12.04 33.83
N PHE A 166 5.04 11.63 32.80
CA PHE A 166 5.37 11.87 31.40
C PHE A 166 4.36 12.75 30.68
N GLN A 167 3.24 13.11 31.34
CA GLN A 167 2.18 13.97 30.79
C GLN A 167 1.55 13.39 29.51
N LEU A 168 1.63 12.07 29.34
CA LEU A 168 0.99 11.34 28.25
C LEU A 168 -0.48 11.10 28.60
N LYS A 169 -1.39 11.81 27.94
CA LYS A 169 -2.82 11.68 28.17
C LYS A 169 -3.36 10.38 27.61
N VAL A 170 -4.22 9.70 28.37
CA VAL A 170 -5.01 8.60 27.84
C VAL A 170 -6.03 9.17 26.85
N GLN A 171 -5.95 8.75 25.59
CA GLN A 171 -6.91 9.15 24.57
C GLN A 171 -8.23 8.40 24.71
N GLU A 172 -8.14 7.08 24.91
CA GLU A 172 -9.30 6.19 24.97
C GLU A 172 -8.92 4.90 25.71
N ILE A 173 -9.90 4.24 26.31
CA ILE A 173 -9.78 2.89 26.86
C ILE A 173 -10.87 2.03 26.23
N ILE A 174 -10.48 0.93 25.59
CA ILE A 174 -11.39 0.01 24.92
C ILE A 174 -11.22 -1.39 25.50
N GLU A 175 -12.33 -2.06 25.76
CA GLU A 175 -12.35 -3.49 26.07
C GLU A 175 -12.55 -4.30 24.79
N VAL A 176 -11.71 -5.32 24.59
CA VAL A 176 -11.79 -6.25 23.47
C VAL A 176 -12.00 -7.66 24.04
N PRO A 177 -13.23 -8.02 24.45
CA PRO A 177 -13.51 -9.28 25.15
C PRO A 177 -13.09 -10.52 24.35
N GLU A 178 -13.24 -10.48 23.02
CA GLU A 178 -12.85 -11.58 22.13
C GLU A 178 -11.34 -11.89 22.19
N GLN A 179 -10.53 -10.89 22.50
CA GLN A 179 -9.08 -11.03 22.69
C GLN A 179 -8.68 -11.13 24.17
N GLY A 180 -9.65 -10.98 25.09
CA GLY A 180 -9.43 -11.01 26.52
C GLY A 180 -8.51 -9.89 27.00
N VAL A 181 -8.63 -8.67 26.46
CA VAL A 181 -7.75 -7.55 26.81
C VAL A 181 -8.52 -6.23 26.90
N LYS A 182 -8.09 -5.37 27.82
CA LYS A 182 -8.46 -3.96 27.90
C LYS A 182 -7.25 -3.13 27.51
N VAL A 183 -7.45 -2.16 26.62
CA VAL A 183 -6.37 -1.39 26.01
C VAL A 183 -6.55 0.09 26.29
N ALA A 184 -5.54 0.74 26.86
CA ALA A 184 -5.47 2.19 26.96
C ALA A 184 -4.50 2.74 25.91
N PHE A 185 -4.95 3.72 25.12
CA PHE A 185 -4.14 4.34 24.06
C PHE A 185 -3.53 5.65 24.54
N LEU A 186 -2.19 5.75 24.53
CA LEU A 186 -1.45 6.94 24.91
C LEU A 186 -0.62 7.45 23.71
N PRO A 187 -1.09 8.48 22.98
CA PRO A 187 -0.38 9.01 21.82
C PRO A 187 0.96 9.67 22.16
N ILE A 188 1.97 9.45 21.33
CA ILE A 188 3.29 10.11 21.42
C ILE A 188 3.87 10.35 20.02
N GLY A 189 3.93 11.63 19.62
CA GLY A 189 4.38 12.00 18.28
C GLY A 189 3.51 11.36 17.19
N ASN A 190 4.12 10.57 16.32
CA ASN A 190 3.46 9.86 15.22
C ASN A 190 3.13 8.38 15.51
N MET A 191 3.30 7.94 16.76
CA MET A 191 3.00 6.59 17.24
C MET A 191 2.21 6.62 18.55
N LYS A 192 1.93 5.45 19.14
CA LYS A 192 1.22 5.32 20.42
C LYS A 192 1.86 4.27 21.33
N LEU A 193 1.70 4.43 22.63
CA LEU A 193 1.81 3.32 23.58
C LEU A 193 0.42 2.73 23.80
N GLU A 194 0.34 1.41 23.78
CA GLU A 194 -0.87 0.67 24.10
C GLU A 194 -0.63 -0.13 25.38
N LEU A 195 -1.25 0.29 26.48
CA LEU A 195 -1.19 -0.44 27.74
C LEU A 195 -2.24 -1.54 27.70
N LEU A 196 -1.84 -2.77 28.00
CA LEU A 196 -2.64 -3.98 27.83
C LEU A 196 -2.87 -4.63 29.19
N GLU A 197 -4.09 -4.57 29.69
CA GLU A 197 -4.51 -5.28 30.90
C GLU A 197 -5.35 -6.52 30.51
N PRO A 198 -5.07 -7.69 31.10
CA PRO A 198 -5.81 -8.90 30.78
C PRO A 198 -7.25 -8.88 31.32
N LEU A 199 -8.22 -9.17 30.46
CA LEU A 199 -9.58 -9.51 30.88
C LEU A 199 -9.63 -11.00 31.28
N GLY A 200 -9.26 -11.27 32.53
CA GLY A 200 -9.31 -12.60 33.15
C GLY A 200 -8.13 -13.52 32.81
N ASN A 201 -8.11 -14.69 33.47
CA ASN A 201 -6.93 -15.57 33.49
C ASN A 201 -6.67 -16.31 32.16
N ASN A 202 -7.66 -16.37 31.27
CA ASN A 202 -7.52 -17.01 29.96
C ASN A 202 -6.86 -16.09 28.91
N SER A 203 -6.70 -14.81 29.23
CA SER A 203 -6.09 -13.80 28.35
C SER A 203 -4.67 -14.20 27.92
N PRO A 204 -4.29 -14.00 26.65
CA PRO A 204 -2.90 -14.10 26.21
C PRO A 204 -1.96 -13.19 27.01
N ILE A 205 -2.44 -12.00 27.40
CA ILE A 205 -1.68 -11.04 28.21
C ILE A 205 -1.45 -11.58 29.62
N HIS A 206 -2.45 -12.23 30.22
CA HIS A 206 -2.29 -12.88 31.53
C HIS A 206 -1.19 -13.95 31.48
N LYS A 207 -1.16 -14.76 30.42
CA LYS A 207 -0.11 -15.77 30.21
C LYS A 207 1.27 -15.15 30.02
N PHE A 208 1.36 -14.00 29.35
CA PHE A 208 2.61 -13.25 29.20
C PHE A 208 3.12 -12.74 30.54
N LEU A 209 2.26 -12.05 31.30
CA LEU A 209 2.57 -11.49 32.62
C LEU A 209 3.08 -12.57 33.58
N ASN A 210 2.42 -13.73 33.63
CA ASN A 210 2.87 -14.84 34.50
C ASN A 210 4.25 -15.39 34.13
N LYS A 211 4.66 -15.27 32.86
CA LYS A 211 5.94 -15.81 32.37
C LYS A 211 7.07 -14.80 32.40
N ARG A 212 6.77 -13.52 32.21
CA ARG A 212 7.78 -12.47 31.95
C ARG A 212 7.64 -11.23 32.84
N GLY A 213 6.56 -11.10 33.60
CA GLY A 213 6.20 -9.87 34.28
C GLY A 213 5.65 -8.82 33.32
N GLU A 214 5.43 -7.61 33.86
CA GLU A 214 5.05 -6.44 33.07
C GLU A 214 6.18 -6.02 32.12
N GLY A 215 5.81 -5.39 31.00
CA GLY A 215 6.77 -4.85 30.05
C GLY A 215 6.31 -4.91 28.60
N VAL A 216 7.23 -4.62 27.69
CA VAL A 216 6.95 -4.60 26.24
C VAL A 216 6.51 -5.98 25.77
N HIS A 217 5.28 -6.05 25.27
CA HIS A 217 4.67 -7.26 24.72
C HIS A 217 4.97 -7.41 23.24
N HIS A 218 4.77 -6.35 22.45
CA HIS A 218 4.91 -6.39 21.00
C HIS A 218 5.23 -5.02 20.39
N ILE A 219 5.69 -5.02 19.14
CA ILE A 219 5.90 -3.83 18.31
C ILE A 219 5.04 -3.97 17.05
N ALA A 220 4.21 -2.96 16.78
CA ALA A 220 3.34 -2.95 15.61
C ALA A 220 3.92 -2.10 14.47
N LEU A 221 3.92 -2.67 13.27
CA LEU A 221 4.47 -2.06 12.06
C LEU A 221 3.33 -1.76 11.07
N ALA A 222 3.23 -0.50 10.66
CA ALA A 222 2.20 -0.05 9.74
C ALA A 222 2.47 -0.52 8.29
N VAL A 223 1.51 -1.19 7.67
CA VAL A 223 1.57 -1.69 6.28
C VAL A 223 0.36 -1.25 5.46
N ASP A 224 0.49 -1.25 4.12
CA ASP A 224 -0.57 -0.82 3.20
C ASP A 224 -1.64 -1.88 2.90
N ASN A 225 -1.22 -3.14 2.79
CA ASN A 225 -2.10 -4.28 2.55
C ASN A 225 -1.59 -5.45 3.39
N ILE A 226 -2.27 -5.73 4.50
CA ILE A 226 -1.82 -6.73 5.46
C ILE A 226 -1.94 -8.15 4.91
N GLN A 227 -3.01 -8.46 4.16
CA GLN A 227 -3.20 -9.80 3.60
C GLN A 227 -2.09 -10.11 2.59
N GLU A 228 -1.84 -9.17 1.67
CA GLU A 228 -0.74 -9.27 0.73
C GLU A 228 0.57 -9.46 1.51
N ARG A 229 0.87 -8.61 2.51
CA ARG A 229 2.09 -8.74 3.32
C ARG A 229 2.25 -10.13 3.96
N LEU A 230 1.18 -10.71 4.50
CA LEU A 230 1.22 -12.05 5.10
C LEU A 230 1.53 -13.11 4.05
N ASP A 231 0.88 -13.05 2.89
CA ASP A 231 1.11 -13.99 1.79
C ASP A 231 2.57 -13.91 1.31
N GLN A 232 3.12 -12.69 1.20
CA GLN A 232 4.50 -12.45 0.82
C GLN A 232 5.47 -13.06 1.86
N LEU A 233 5.24 -12.83 3.15
CA LEU A 233 6.08 -13.38 4.23
C LEU A 233 6.01 -14.91 4.27
N LYS A 234 4.81 -15.48 4.13
CA LYS A 234 4.60 -16.94 4.08
C LYS A 234 5.34 -17.57 2.91
N ALA A 235 5.29 -16.95 1.72
CA ALA A 235 6.03 -17.39 0.55
C ALA A 235 7.56 -17.37 0.76
N GLN A 236 8.06 -16.49 1.62
CA GLN A 236 9.48 -16.41 2.01
C GLN A 236 9.84 -17.33 3.20
N GLY A 237 8.93 -18.20 3.64
CA GLY A 237 9.16 -19.15 4.73
C GLY A 237 9.08 -18.54 6.14
N VAL A 238 8.59 -17.31 6.27
CA VAL A 238 8.33 -16.70 7.58
C VAL A 238 7.11 -17.39 8.21
N SER A 239 7.29 -17.98 9.38
CA SER A 239 6.17 -18.55 10.14
C SER A 239 5.31 -17.43 10.74
N LEU A 240 4.00 -17.50 10.49
CA LEU A 240 2.99 -16.55 10.98
C LEU A 240 2.30 -17.11 12.23
N ILE A 241 1.73 -16.25 13.08
CA ILE A 241 0.75 -16.66 14.09
C ILE A 241 -0.64 -16.57 13.48
N ASP A 242 -0.95 -15.42 12.88
CA ASP A 242 -2.21 -15.18 12.19
C ASP A 242 -1.98 -15.29 10.68
N GLU A 243 -2.62 -16.25 10.01
CA GLU A 243 -2.56 -16.38 8.54
C GLU A 243 -3.55 -15.46 7.83
N VAL A 244 -4.59 -15.02 8.55
CA VAL A 244 -5.61 -14.09 8.08
C VAL A 244 -5.69 -12.94 9.08
N PRO A 245 -5.78 -11.68 8.61
CA PRO A 245 -5.95 -10.52 9.49
C PRO A 245 -7.18 -10.64 10.37
N LYS A 246 -7.07 -10.17 11.61
CA LYS A 246 -8.17 -10.03 12.57
C LYS A 246 -8.38 -8.57 12.93
N GLN A 247 -9.53 -8.24 13.51
CA GLN A 247 -9.81 -6.88 13.94
C GLN A 247 -9.05 -6.55 15.23
N GLY A 248 -8.22 -5.50 15.21
CA GLY A 248 -7.47 -5.00 16.36
C GLY A 248 -8.28 -4.04 17.24
N ALA A 249 -7.71 -3.66 18.39
CA ALA A 249 -8.39 -2.84 19.40
C ALA A 249 -8.80 -1.44 18.89
N ALA A 250 -7.99 -0.85 18.01
CA ALA A 250 -8.30 0.42 17.34
C ALA A 250 -9.24 0.28 16.12
N GLY A 251 -9.80 -0.91 15.89
CA GLY A 251 -10.72 -1.21 14.79
C GLY A 251 -10.05 -1.48 13.43
N TYR A 252 -8.72 -1.50 13.38
CA TYR A 252 -7.94 -1.77 12.17
C TYR A 252 -7.54 -3.25 12.05
N PRO A 253 -7.37 -3.79 10.83
CA PRO A 253 -6.86 -5.15 10.64
C PRO A 253 -5.43 -5.30 11.18
N ILE A 254 -5.20 -6.35 11.97
CA ILE A 254 -3.91 -6.71 12.56
C ILE A 254 -3.57 -8.19 12.34
N ALA A 255 -2.29 -8.53 12.39
CA ALA A 255 -1.81 -9.91 12.35
C ALA A 255 -0.44 -10.04 13.02
N PHE A 256 -0.24 -11.08 13.84
CA PHE A 256 1.01 -11.34 14.51
C PHE A 256 1.91 -12.32 13.74
N LEU A 257 3.21 -12.05 13.76
CA LEU A 257 4.25 -12.95 13.26
C LEU A 257 4.77 -13.84 14.40
N ASN A 258 5.25 -15.04 14.05
CA ASN A 258 5.82 -15.94 15.06
C ASN A 258 7.18 -15.41 15.52
N PRO A 259 7.41 -15.19 16.84
CA PRO A 259 8.68 -14.72 17.37
C PRO A 259 9.92 -15.52 16.94
N LYS A 260 9.75 -16.80 16.60
CA LYS A 260 10.85 -17.63 16.07
C LYS A 260 11.39 -17.10 14.73
N SER A 261 10.52 -16.55 13.89
CA SER A 261 10.90 -15.99 12.58
C SER A 261 11.49 -14.59 12.68
N THR A 262 11.24 -13.90 13.80
CA THR A 262 11.57 -12.48 14.02
C THR A 262 12.59 -12.33 15.14
N HIS A 263 13.45 -13.34 15.34
CA HIS A 263 14.55 -13.35 16.29
C HIS A 263 14.15 -13.00 17.74
N GLY A 264 12.99 -13.48 18.17
CA GLY A 264 12.47 -13.34 19.53
C GLY A 264 11.57 -12.14 19.76
N ALA A 265 11.46 -11.21 18.80
CA ALA A 265 10.54 -10.08 18.89
C ALA A 265 9.13 -10.48 18.45
N LEU A 266 8.11 -10.16 19.24
CA LEU A 266 6.72 -10.31 18.79
C LEU A 266 6.36 -9.09 17.92
N LEU A 267 6.24 -9.31 16.62
CA LEU A 267 5.86 -8.27 15.67
C LEU A 267 4.38 -8.40 15.30
N GLU A 268 3.69 -7.28 15.32
CA GLU A 268 2.34 -7.12 14.77
C GLU A 268 2.44 -6.33 13.46
N LEU A 269 1.68 -6.75 12.45
CA LEU A 269 1.40 -5.94 11.27
C LEU A 269 0.05 -5.26 11.48
N CYS A 270 -0.03 -3.95 11.22
CA CYS A 270 -1.25 -3.16 11.36
C CYS A 270 -1.55 -2.45 10.04
N GLU A 271 -2.74 -2.68 9.47
CA GLU A 271 -3.19 -1.98 8.26
C GLU A 271 -3.82 -0.64 8.66
N THR A 272 -3.12 0.45 8.36
CA THR A 272 -3.64 1.81 8.60
C THR A 272 -4.29 2.34 7.32
N LYS A 273 -5.33 3.19 7.46
CA LYS A 273 -5.97 3.81 6.28
C LYS A 273 -4.93 4.47 5.38
N LYS A 274 -5.06 4.26 4.06
CA LYS A 274 -4.32 5.02 3.05
C LYS A 274 -4.67 6.51 3.18
N GLY A 275 -3.80 7.28 3.84
CA GLY A 275 -3.91 8.73 3.95
C GLY A 275 -4.01 9.19 5.40
N GLY A 276 -2.88 9.65 5.93
CA GLY A 276 -2.75 10.20 7.28
C GLY A 276 -1.29 10.52 7.55
N GLU A 277 -0.74 11.44 6.75
CA GLU A 277 0.31 12.34 7.26
C GLU A 277 -0.36 13.36 8.20
#